data_AF-A0A2D8SFE0-F1
#
_entry.id   AF-A0A2D8SFE0-F1
#
_cell.length_a   1.000
_cell.length_b   1.000
_cell.length_c   1.000
_cell.angle_alpha   90.00
_cell.angle_beta   90.00
_cell.angle_gamma   90.00
#
_symmetry.space_group_name_H-M   'P 1'
#
loop_
_entity.id
_entity.type
_entity.pdbx_description
1 polymer ?
#
loop_
_entity_poly.entity_id
_entity_poly.type
_entity_poly.pdbx_seq_one_letter_code
_entity_poly.pdbx_strand_id
1 'polypeptide(L)' 'MTTFLSKELHADLTSAQKDKKLKKSRLRVEFNGALVPVLKLWDNGFSMDIEHAPQLRGLVDIFDGSRHLSQCLIIAST' A
#
# COMPACT_ATOMS: atom_id res chain seq x y z
N MET A 1 8.80 -30.46 11.00
CA MET A 1 10.05 -30.01 10.36
C MET A 1 10.11 -28.50 10.44
N THR A 2 11.06 -27.95 11.20
CA THR A 2 11.24 -26.49 11.36
C THR A 2 12.16 -25.97 10.26
N THR A 3 11.58 -25.38 9.22
CA THR A 3 12.35 -24.71 8.17
C THR A 3 12.87 -23.39 8.73
N PHE A 4 14.13 -23.38 9.18
CA PHE A 4 14.82 -22.15 9.56
C PHE A 4 15.38 -21.50 8.30
N LEU A 5 14.71 -20.46 7.82
CA LEU A 5 15.25 -19.59 6.79
C LEU A 5 16.00 -18.44 7.48
N SER A 6 17.21 -18.14 7.01
CA SER A 6 18.02 -17.03 7.53
C SER A 6 17.27 -15.71 7.43
N LYS A 7 17.47 -14.79 8.39
CA LYS A 7 16.77 -13.50 8.46
C LYS A 7 16.90 -12.68 7.18
N GLU A 8 18.07 -12.73 6.53
CA GLU A 8 18.33 -12.05 5.26
C GLU A 8 17.45 -12.57 4.13
N LEU A 9 17.38 -13.90 3.95
CA LEU A 9 16.53 -14.52 2.93
C LEU A 9 15.02 -14.25 3.17
N HIS A 10 14.60 -14.14 4.43
CA HIS A 10 13.24 -13.71 4.77
C HIS A 10 12.95 -12.27 4.34
N ALA A 11 13.89 -11.35 4.56
CA ALA A 11 13.76 -9.96 4.18
C ALA A 11 13.67 -9.81 2.65
N ASP A 12 14.54 -10.51 1.92
CA ASP A 12 14.59 -10.49 0.46
C ASP A 12 13.29 -11.02 -0.17
N LEU A 13 12.78 -12.15 0.34
CA LEU A 13 11.51 -12.70 -0.09
C LEU A 13 10.35 -11.75 0.19
N THR A 14 10.35 -11.09 1.35
CA THR A 14 9.29 -10.14 1.72
C THR A 14 9.31 -8.92 0.81
N SER A 15 10.50 -8.39 0.50
CA SER A 15 10.68 -7.28 -0.44
C SER A 15 10.18 -7.65 -1.84
N ALA A 16 10.62 -8.80 -2.37
CA ALA A 16 10.18 -9.27 -3.68
C ALA A 16 8.66 -9.50 -3.77
N GLN A 17 8.04 -9.98 -2.69
CA GLN A 17 6.58 -10.13 -2.62
C GLN A 17 5.86 -8.78 -2.61
N LYS A 18 6.38 -7.77 -1.90
CA LYS A 18 5.85 -6.39 -1.92
C LYS A 18 5.95 -5.79 -3.33
N ASP A 19 7.11 -5.88 -3.97
CA ASP A 19 7.32 -5.38 -5.33
C ASP A 19 6.38 -6.01 -6.35
N LYS A 20 6.18 -7.33 -6.25
CA LYS A 20 5.25 -8.05 -7.12
C LYS A 20 3.80 -7.59 -6.91
N LYS A 21 3.42 -7.28 -5.67
CA LYS A 21 2.09 -6.72 -5.35
C LYS A 21 1.95 -5.30 -5.88
N LEU A 22 2.94 -4.43 -5.67
CA LEU A 22 2.94 -3.06 -6.21
C LEU A 22 2.80 -3.06 -7.73
N LYS A 23 3.58 -3.88 -8.45
CA LYS A 23 3.55 -3.97 -9.91
C LYS A 23 2.22 -4.48 -10.47
N LYS A 24 1.52 -5.36 -9.73
CA LYS A 24 0.22 -5.90 -10.14
C LYS A 24 -0.96 -5.05 -9.67
N SER A 25 -0.77 -4.27 -8.61
CA SER A 25 -1.84 -3.46 -8.04
C SER A 25 -2.13 -2.29 -8.97
N ARG A 26 -3.37 -2.24 -9.47
CA ARG A 26 -3.92 -1.06 -10.11
C ARG A 26 -4.53 -0.09 -9.10
N LEU A 27 -4.54 -0.45 -7.82
CA LEU A 27 -5.07 0.37 -6.76
C LEU A 27 -4.11 1.52 -6.45
N ARG A 28 -4.62 2.74 -6.48
CA ARG A 28 -3.87 3.96 -6.20
C ARG A 28 -4.68 4.86 -5.28
N VAL A 29 -3.96 5.59 -4.45
CA VAL A 29 -4.51 6.66 -3.62
C VAL A 29 -3.98 7.97 -4.15
N GLU A 30 -4.85 8.92 -4.42
CA GLU A 30 -4.50 10.32 -4.67
C GLU A 30 -4.61 11.12 -3.38
N PHE A 31 -3.52 11.81 -3.04
CA PHE A 31 -3.47 12.71 -1.89
C PHE A 31 -2.59 13.90 -2.22
N ASN A 32 -3.12 15.12 -2.07
CA ASN A 32 -2.41 16.37 -2.41
C ASN A 32 -1.79 16.37 -3.82
N GLY A 33 -2.45 15.72 -4.79
CA GLY A 33 -1.97 15.59 -6.18
C GLY A 33 -0.87 14.54 -6.39
N ALA A 34 -0.50 13.77 -5.36
CA ALA A 34 0.40 12.63 -5.47
C ALA A 34 -0.39 11.31 -5.56
N LEU A 35 -0.07 10.49 -6.55
CA LEU A 35 -0.64 9.14 -6.71
C LEU A 35 0.29 8.10 -6.10
N VAL A 36 -0.15 7.44 -5.03
CA VAL A 36 0.61 6.42 -4.30
C VAL A 36 -0.02 5.04 -4.53
N PRO A 37 0.75 4.00 -4.87
CA PRO A 37 0.22 2.65 -5.04
C PRO A 37 -0.25 2.05 -3.70
N VAL A 38 -1.38 1.36 -3.74
CA VAL A 38 -1.93 0.62 -2.59
C VAL A 38 -1.54 -0.85 -2.68
N LEU A 39 -0.99 -1.40 -1.58
CA LEU A 39 -0.60 -2.81 -1.47
C LEU A 39 -1.79 -3.74 -1.20
N LYS A 40 -2.75 -3.27 -0.39
CA LYS A 40 -3.93 -4.03 0.03
C LYS A 40 -5.04 -3.04 0.41
N LEU A 41 -6.26 -3.32 -0.02
CA LEU A 41 -7.48 -2.62 0.36
C LEU A 41 -8.37 -3.60 1.15
N TRP A 42 -9.04 -3.11 2.17
CA TRP A 42 -10.10 -3.80 2.92
C TRP A 42 -11.21 -2.79 3.25
N ASP A 43 -12.32 -3.26 3.80
CA ASP A 43 -13.57 -2.47 3.88
C ASP A 43 -13.41 -1.08 4.51
N ASN A 44 -12.56 -0.97 5.53
CA ASN A 44 -12.38 0.27 6.29
C ASN A 44 -10.96 0.86 6.19
N GLY A 45 -10.15 0.45 5.22
CA GLY A 45 -8.80 1.00 5.10
C GLY A 45 -7.92 0.31 4.08
N PHE A 46 -6.67 0.72 4.02
CA PHE A 46 -5.70 0.17 3.08
C PHE A 46 -4.29 0.22 3.65
N SER A 47 -3.40 -0.58 3.08
CA SER A 47 -1.96 -0.56 3.38
C SER A 47 -1.20 -0.06 2.17
N MET A 48 -0.18 0.76 2.40
CA MET A 48 0.78 1.22 1.40
C MET A 48 2.21 1.09 1.91
N ASP A 49 3.19 1.43 1.08
CA ASP A 49 4.59 1.38 1.47
C ASP A 49 4.96 2.57 2.35
N ILE A 50 5.74 2.33 3.40
CA ILE A 50 6.11 3.34 4.41
C ILE A 50 7.01 4.43 3.83
N GLU A 51 7.85 4.08 2.85
CA GLU A 51 8.70 5.03 2.11
C GLU A 51 7.87 6.11 1.41
N HIS A 52 6.64 5.78 1.02
CA HIS A 52 5.72 6.70 0.34
C HIS A 52 4.69 7.30 1.30
N ALA A 53 4.73 6.96 2.59
CA ALA A 53 3.71 7.30 3.57
C ALA A 53 4.17 8.20 4.74
N PRO A 54 4.93 9.30 4.56
CA PRO A 54 5.33 10.05 5.75
C PRO A 54 4.16 10.74 6.48
N GLN A 55 3.11 11.26 5.81
CA GLN A 55 1.97 11.93 6.48
C GLN A 55 0.70 11.99 5.60
N LEU A 56 0.09 10.86 5.25
CA LEU A 56 -1.24 10.87 4.65
C LEU A 56 -2.29 11.16 5.73
N ARG A 57 -2.58 12.45 5.95
CA ARG A 57 -3.69 12.89 6.79
C ARG A 57 -4.60 13.82 5.99
N GLY A 58 -5.89 13.56 6.02
CA GLY A 58 -6.87 14.33 5.28
C GLY A 58 -7.61 13.49 4.25
N LEU A 59 -8.30 14.17 3.34
CA LEU A 59 -9.14 13.55 2.34
C LEU A 59 -8.28 12.88 1.27
N VAL A 60 -8.60 11.64 0.93
CA VAL A 60 -7.92 10.85 -0.09
C VAL A 60 -8.93 10.23 -1.03
N ASP A 61 -8.53 10.09 -2.29
CA ASP A 61 -9.33 9.44 -3.32
C ASP A 61 -8.68 8.12 -3.72
N ILE A 62 -9.45 7.03 -3.69
CA ILE A 62 -8.99 5.68 -4.05
C ILE A 62 -9.45 5.35 -5.46
N PHE A 63 -8.52 4.88 -6.28
CA PHE A 63 -8.74 4.49 -7.66
C PHE A 63 -8.33 3.04 -7.92
N ASP A 64 -9.05 2.33 -8.79
CA ASP A 64 -8.58 1.12 -9.48
C ASP A 64 -8.38 1.46 -10.95
N GLY A 65 -7.13 1.74 -11.34
CA GLY A 65 -6.81 2.24 -12.67
C GLY A 65 -7.46 3.60 -12.93
N SER A 66 -8.39 3.66 -13.89
CA SER A 66 -9.15 4.87 -14.24
C SER A 66 -10.47 5.02 -13.47
N ARG A 67 -10.85 4.04 -12.67
CA ARG A 67 -12.10 4.04 -11.92
C ARG A 67 -11.88 4.61 -10.53
N HIS A 68 -12.60 5.66 -10.17
CA HIS A 68 -12.71 6.11 -8.78
C HIS A 68 -13.58 5.13 -7.99
N LEU A 69 -13.04 4.60 -6.90
CA LEU A 69 -13.72 3.63 -6.03
C LEU A 69 -14.43 4.33 -4.88
N SER A 70 -13.71 5.20 -4.18
CA SER A 70 -14.20 5.84 -2.96
C SER A 70 -13.33 7.02 -2.56
N GLN A 71 -13.93 7.94 -1.81
CA GLN A 71 -13.24 9.01 -1.11
C GLN A 71 -13.25 8.71 0.39
N CYS A 72 -12.10 8.86 1.05
CA CYS A 72 -11.93 8.54 2.47
C CYS A 72 -11.21 9.67 3.21
N LEU A 73 -11.45 9.80 4.51
CA LEU A 73 -10.72 10.73 5.38
C LEU A 73 -9.73 9.94 6.25
N ILE A 74 -8.43 10.19 6.09
CA ILE A 74 -7.41 9.59 6.94
C ILE A 74 -7.15 10.49 8.14
N ILE A 75 -7.53 10.02 9.33
CA ILE A 75 -7.44 10.76 10.59
C ILE A 75 -6.12 10.46 11.30
N ALA A 76 -5.66 9.20 11.26
CA ALA A 76 -4.38 8.76 11.79
C ALA A 76 -3.81 7.63 10.93
N SER A 77 -2.53 7.74 10.60
CA SER A 77 -1.72 6.67 10.00
C SER A 77 -0.75 6.17 11.07
N THR A 78 -0.71 4.85 11.30
CA THR A 78 0.17 4.17 12.26
C THR A 78 1.42 3.63 11.60
#